data_AF-A0A8S3CA33-F1
#
_entry.id   AF-A0A8S3CA33-F1
#
_cell.length_a   1.000
_cell.length_b   1.000
_cell.length_c   1.000
_cell.angle_alpha   90.00
_cell.angle_beta   90.00
_cell.angle_gamma   90.00
#
_symmetry.space_group_name_H-M   'P 1'
#
loop_
_entity.id
_entity.type
_entity.pdbx_description
1 polymer ?
#
loop_
_entity_poly.entity_id
_entity_poly.type
_entity_poly.pdbx_seq_one_letter_code
_entity_poly.pdbx_strand_id
1 'polypeptide(L)'
;MWEVDKSKHEPGLVLHTAGWPMDTHTYGGSFVYHIVDNDQPLVVVGYVVALDYKNPYLNPYKEFQRFKTHPKIRPLFENGKRIGYGARALNEGGYQA
;
A
#
# COMPACT_ATOMS: atom_id res chain seq x y z
N MET A 1 -4.08 -0.56 8.20
CA MET A 1 -4.82 -1.81 8.43
C MET A 1 -6.29 -1.58 8.14
N TRP A 2 -6.92 -2.52 7.45
CA TRP A 2 -8.32 -2.51 7.07
C TRP A 2 -8.98 -3.82 7.46
N GLU A 3 -10.22 -3.74 7.91
CA GLU A 3 -11.15 -4.86 7.93
C GLU A 3 -11.96 -4.78 6.63
N VAL A 4 -11.93 -5.83 5.81
CA VAL A 4 -12.57 -5.85 4.48
C VAL A 4 -13.74 -6.82 4.45
N ASP A 5 -14.54 -6.78 3.38
CA ASP A 5 -15.58 -7.79 3.16
C ASP A 5 -14.95 -9.19 3.07
N LYS A 6 -15.53 -10.17 3.78
CA LYS A 6 -15.02 -11.55 3.82
C LYS A 6 -14.94 -12.19 2.43
N SER A 7 -15.85 -11.83 1.51
CA SER A 7 -15.83 -12.31 0.12
C SER A 7 -14.66 -11.78 -0.71
N LYS A 8 -14.00 -10.72 -0.25
CA LYS A 8 -12.84 -10.09 -0.90
C LYS A 8 -11.52 -10.43 -0.19
N HIS A 9 -11.58 -11.24 0.85
CA HIS A 9 -10.43 -11.62 1.64
C HIS A 9 -9.91 -12.99 1.23
N GLU A 10 -8.64 -13.05 0.80
CA GLU A 10 -7.93 -14.28 0.43
C GLU A 10 -6.78 -14.54 1.42
N PRO A 11 -7.00 -15.32 2.51
CA PRO A 11 -5.98 -15.62 3.51
C PRO A 11 -4.62 -16.02 2.94
N GLY A 12 -3.56 -15.35 3.37
CA GLY A 12 -2.18 -15.64 2.94
C GLY A 12 -1.77 -15.02 1.61
N LEU A 13 -2.67 -14.31 0.91
CA LEU A 13 -2.32 -13.58 -0.29
C LEU A 13 -1.34 -12.44 0.02
N VAL A 14 -0.27 -12.38 -0.79
CA VAL A 14 0.75 -11.33 -0.77
C VAL A 14 0.80 -10.68 -2.16
N LEU A 15 0.50 -9.39 -2.24
CA LEU A 15 0.52 -8.62 -3.48
C LEU A 15 1.48 -7.44 -3.37
N HIS A 16 2.32 -7.28 -4.38
CA HIS A 16 3.17 -6.11 -4.59
C HIS A 16 2.85 -5.48 -5.94
N THR A 17 2.90 -4.15 -6.02
CA THR A 17 2.75 -3.43 -7.29
C THR A 17 3.77 -2.31 -7.41
N ALA A 18 4.14 -2.01 -8.65
CA ALA A 18 4.96 -0.86 -9.03
C ALA A 18 4.29 -0.13 -10.20
N GLY A 19 4.73 1.10 -10.47
CA GLY A 19 4.10 1.98 -11.45
C GLY A 19 3.04 2.88 -10.82
N TRP A 20 1.85 2.97 -11.43
CA TRP A 20 0.84 3.95 -11.03
C TRP A 20 0.53 3.91 -9.51
N PRO A 21 0.42 5.07 -8.84
CA PRO A 21 0.44 6.44 -9.39
C PRO A 21 1.83 7.07 -9.60
N MET A 22 2.92 6.33 -9.37
CA MET A 22 4.28 6.86 -9.61
C MET A 22 4.59 6.99 -11.09
N ASP A 23 5.41 7.99 -11.41
CA ASP A 23 6.09 8.07 -12.70
C ASP A 23 7.26 7.08 -12.77
N THR A 24 7.94 7.04 -13.91
CA THR A 24 9.08 6.12 -14.13
C THR A 24 10.39 6.59 -13.51
N HIS A 25 10.43 7.78 -12.90
CA HIS A 25 11.63 8.38 -12.30
C HIS A 25 11.59 8.44 -10.78
N THR A 26 10.44 8.11 -10.18
CA THR A 26 10.21 8.08 -8.74
C THR A 26 10.13 6.63 -8.28
N TYR A 27 11.09 6.21 -7.46
CA TYR A 27 11.04 4.86 -6.89
C TYR A 27 9.93 4.78 -5.84
N GLY A 28 9.09 3.76 -5.98
CA GLY A 28 7.98 3.52 -5.07
C GLY A 28 7.15 2.31 -5.48
N GLY A 29 6.25 1.91 -4.60
CA GLY A 29 5.41 0.75 -4.81
C GLY A 29 4.48 0.47 -3.65
N SER A 30 3.52 -0.43 -3.87
CA SER A 30 2.56 -0.82 -2.85
C SER A 30 2.82 -2.22 -2.31
N PHE A 31 2.31 -2.48 -1.11
CA PHE A 31 2.11 -3.83 -0.61
C PHE A 31 0.68 -4.00 -0.09
N VAL A 32 0.10 -5.19 -0.32
CA VAL A 32 -1.22 -5.59 0.18
C VAL A 32 -1.12 -7.04 0.66
N TYR A 33 -1.33 -7.24 1.96
CA TYR A 33 -1.22 -8.54 2.62
C TYR A 33 -2.54 -8.90 3.30
N HIS A 34 -3.03 -10.10 3.05
CA HIS A 34 -4.22 -10.65 3.68
C HIS A 34 -3.80 -11.49 4.88
N ILE A 35 -4.12 -11.02 6.09
CA ILE A 35 -3.71 -11.63 7.34
C ILE A 35 -4.92 -12.28 8.02
N VAL A 36 -4.71 -13.43 8.65
CA VAL A 36 -5.72 -14.10 9.48
C VAL A 36 -5.39 -13.84 10.93
N ASP A 37 -6.30 -13.18 11.64
CA ASP A 37 -6.26 -13.01 13.08
C ASP A 37 -7.67 -13.23 13.62
N ASN A 38 -7.86 -14.27 14.43
CA ASN A 38 -9.16 -14.65 15.02
C ASN A 38 -10.35 -14.64 14.03
N ASP A 39 -10.15 -15.23 12.84
CA ASP A 39 -11.14 -15.28 11.74
C ASP A 39 -11.60 -13.93 11.18
N GLN A 40 -10.94 -12.82 11.53
CA GLN A 40 -11.23 -11.50 10.98
C GLN A 40 -10.61 -11.33 9.57
N PRO A 41 -11.36 -10.76 8.60
CA PRO A 41 -10.87 -10.49 7.25
C PRO A 41 -10.00 -9.23 7.22
N LEU A 42 -8.75 -9.34 7.70
CA LEU A 42 -7.85 -8.20 7.85
C LEU A 42 -6.88 -8.06 6.67
N VAL A 43 -6.73 -6.83 6.18
CA VAL A 43 -5.78 -6.47 5.14
C VAL A 43 -4.81 -5.40 5.65
N VAL A 44 -3.51 -5.70 5.52
CA VAL A 44 -2.44 -4.73 5.70
C VAL A 44 -2.07 -4.18 4.33
N VAL A 45 -2.31 -2.89 4.13
CA VAL A 45 -1.99 -2.19 2.88
C VAL A 45 -1.12 -0.98 3.17
N GLY A 46 -0.11 -0.76 2.33
CA GLY A 46 0.78 0.38 2.42
C GLY A 46 1.40 0.75 1.08
N TYR A 47 2.13 1.85 1.10
CA TYR A 47 2.81 2.42 -0.06
C TYR A 47 4.15 2.97 0.38
N VAL A 48 5.17 2.74 -0.42
CA VAL A 48 6.55 3.22 -0.21
C VAL A 48 6.86 4.21 -1.32
N VAL A 49 7.54 5.29 -0.95
CA VAL A 49 8.12 6.28 -1.86
C VAL A 49 9.54 6.52 -1.38
N ALA A 50 10.53 6.32 -2.25
CA ALA A 50 11.93 6.62 -1.97
C ALA A 50 12.11 8.11 -1.70
N LEU A 51 13.01 8.47 -0.78
CA LEU A 51 13.20 9.88 -0.39
C LEU A 51 14.12 10.66 -1.35
N ASP A 52 14.51 10.07 -2.47
CA ASP A 52 15.33 10.68 -3.52
C ASP A 52 14.51 11.33 -4.66
N TYR A 53 13.17 11.37 -4.52
CA TYR A 53 12.24 12.01 -5.47
C TYR A 53 12.61 13.49 -5.73
N LYS A 54 12.40 13.94 -6.97
CA LYS A 54 12.80 15.32 -7.38
C LYS A 54 11.69 16.34 -7.29
N ASN A 55 10.43 15.92 -7.39
CA ASN A 55 9.29 16.83 -7.40
C ASN A 55 8.96 17.33 -5.97
N PRO A 56 9.15 18.62 -5.64
CA PRO A 56 8.90 19.12 -4.29
C PRO A 56 7.41 19.15 -3.91
N TYR A 57 6.50 18.97 -4.89
CA TYR A 57 5.06 18.91 -4.66
C TYR A 57 4.55 17.48 -4.44
N LEU A 58 5.40 16.46 -4.57
CA LEU A 58 5.02 15.08 -4.33
C LEU A 58 4.65 14.89 -2.86
N ASN A 59 3.52 14.24 -2.61
CA ASN A 59 3.03 13.99 -1.26
C ASN A 59 2.82 12.47 -1.07
N PRO A 60 3.72 11.76 -0.38
CA PRO A 60 3.65 10.31 -0.24
C PRO A 60 2.33 9.81 0.35
N TYR A 61 1.74 10.56 1.28
CA TYR A 61 0.44 10.24 1.86
C TYR A 61 -0.68 10.31 0.81
N LYS A 62 -0.73 11.38 0.00
CA LYS A 62 -1.74 11.54 -1.05
C LYS A 62 -1.58 10.48 -2.13
N GLU A 63 -0.36 10.13 -2.50
CA GLU A 63 -0.09 9.08 -3.47
C GLU A 63 -0.54 7.71 -2.96
N PHE A 64 -0.35 7.42 -1.67
CA PHE A 64 -0.96 6.25 -1.04
C PHE A 64 -2.50 6.28 -1.09
N GLN A 65 -3.13 7.43 -0.81
CA GLN A 65 -4.60 7.53 -0.93
C GLN A 65 -5.06 7.30 -2.38
N ARG A 66 -4.33 7.86 -3.35
CA ARG A 66 -4.58 7.72 -4.78
C ARG A 66 -4.40 6.29 -5.26
N PHE A 67 -3.33 5.59 -4.85
CA PHE A 67 -3.10 4.18 -5.16
C PHE A 67 -4.35 3.31 -4.88
N LYS A 68 -5.00 3.52 -3.73
CA LYS A 68 -6.20 2.75 -3.34
C LYS A 68 -7.40 2.99 -4.27
N THR A 69 -7.39 4.00 -5.12
CA THR A 69 -8.43 4.24 -6.12
C THR A 69 -8.18 3.50 -7.44
N HIS A 70 -7.04 2.83 -7.61
CA HIS A 70 -6.75 2.05 -8.82
C HIS A 70 -7.86 0.99 -9.05
N PRO A 71 -8.37 0.79 -10.27
CA PRO A 71 -9.50 -0.11 -10.52
C PRO A 71 -9.31 -1.56 -10.06
N LYS A 72 -8.06 -2.04 -10.02
CA LYS A 72 -7.73 -3.39 -9.51
C LYS A 72 -7.58 -3.47 -7.99
N ILE A 73 -7.56 -2.35 -7.30
CA ILE A 73 -7.32 -2.25 -5.85
C ILE A 73 -8.56 -1.72 -5.12
N ARG A 74 -9.23 -0.72 -5.69
CA ARG A 74 -10.44 -0.09 -5.13
C ARG A 74 -11.50 -1.10 -4.68
N PRO A 75 -11.81 -2.17 -5.45
CA PRO A 75 -12.82 -3.13 -5.02
C PRO A 75 -12.54 -3.73 -3.65
N LEU A 76 -11.28 -3.95 -3.28
CA LEU A 76 -10.89 -4.52 -1.99
C LEU A 76 -11.40 -3.71 -0.78
N PHE A 77 -11.57 -2.39 -0.95
CA PHE A 77 -11.94 -1.48 0.14
C PHE A 77 -13.42 -1.10 0.17
N GLU A 78 -14.24 -1.57 -0.78
CA GLU A 78 -15.68 -1.25 -0.74
C GLU A 78 -16.33 -1.95 0.46
N ASN A 79 -17.11 -1.19 1.24
CA ASN A 79 -17.67 -1.58 2.54
C ASN A 79 -16.62 -1.94 3.61
N GLY A 80 -15.32 -1.76 3.30
CA GLY A 80 -14.25 -1.98 4.26
C GLY A 80 -14.14 -0.83 5.27
N LYS A 81 -13.61 -1.15 6.45
CA LYS A 81 -13.37 -0.21 7.54
C LYS A 81 -11.87 -0.06 7.76
N ARG A 82 -11.36 1.18 7.68
CA ARG A 82 -9.98 1.48 8.10
C ARG A 82 -9.91 1.48 9.63
N ILE A 83 -9.13 0.57 10.20
CA ILE A 83 -8.97 0.43 11.65
C ILE A 83 -7.65 0.97 12.18
N GLY A 84 -6.65 1.20 11.32
CA GLY A 84 -5.38 1.78 11.74
C GLY A 84 -4.58 2.40 10.60
N TYR A 85 -3.77 3.40 10.93
CA TYR A 85 -2.85 4.10 10.04
C TYR A 85 -1.54 4.41 10.78
N GLY A 86 -0.42 4.31 10.07
CA GLY A 86 0.90 4.69 10.55
C GLY A 86 1.82 4.96 9.37
N ALA A 87 2.95 5.60 9.65
CA ALA A 87 4.01 5.87 8.69
C ALA A 87 5.37 5.71 9.37
N ARG A 88 6.35 5.22 8.63
CA ARG A 88 7.73 5.06 9.10
C ARG A 88 8.69 5.16 7.92
N ALA A 89 9.86 5.74 8.13
CA ALA A 89 10.96 5.65 7.18
C ALA A 89 11.62 4.25 7.24
N LEU A 90 12.19 3.83 6.12
CA LEU A 90 12.94 2.58 5.97
C LEU A 90 14.22 2.85 5.17
N ASN A 91 15.22 1.99 5.34
CA ASN A 91 16.48 2.11 4.61
C ASN A 91 16.34 1.46 3.23
N GLU A 92 16.75 2.17 2.18
CA GLU A 92 16.86 1.64 0.80
C GLU A 92 18.28 1.72 0.24
N GLY A 93 19.25 2.22 1.03
CA GLY A 93 20.64 2.39 0.59
C GLY A 93 21.47 1.10 0.51
N GLY A 94 21.09 0.03 1.21
CA GLY A 94 21.73 -1.29 1.11
C GLY A 94 23.24 -1.29 1.31
N TYR A 95 23.94 -2.19 0.60
CA TYR A 95 25.41 -2.24 0.49
C TYR A 95 25.87 -1.38 -0.69
N GLN A 96 26.94 -0.58 -0.52
CA GLN A 96 27.35 0.47 -1.49
C GLN A 96 28.79 0.36 -2.00
N ALA A 97 29.55 -0.67 -1.61
CA ALA A 97 30.97 -0.77 -1.89
C ALA A 97 31.30 -1.47 -3.22
#